data_AF-A0A8J6SNG4-F1
#
_entry.id   AF-A0A8J6SNG4-F1
#
_cell.length_a   1.000
_cell.length_b   1.000
_cell.length_c   1.000
_cell.angle_alpha   90.00
_cell.angle_beta   90.00
_cell.angle_gamma   90.00
#
_symmetry.space_group_name_H-M   'P 1'
#
loop_
_entity.id
_entity.type
_entity.pdbx_description
1 polymer ?
#
loop_
_entity_poly.entity_id
_entity_poly.type
_entity_poly.pdbx_seq_one_letter_code
_entity_poly.pdbx_strand_id
1 'polypeptide(L)'
;MVSRHKLSGVAGKVAIIASLVLGVGLLESRNIAKATIFSPIRSTNIEGNGNNNIPFNNFLVSPVGIRYQQVFAAPDFLSIEPGLITEIAFRPDAGRAGNAFSSIIPNIQINLSTTSLFPDALSTTFAENVGDDETIVYNGELLLSSADIGAPNQPKDFDIVIDLQNPFFYDPNQGNLLLDVRTFSFTRTTAFDSENTFGDSISRVFSFDPSASTGTDDTTGLVTKFTIATRNNTALIPESSSTVALLAFGALTAISQVKRSLATPK
;
A
#
# COMPACT_ATOMS: atom_id res chain seq x y z
N MET A 1 -34.00 -30.48 -56.61
CA MET A 1 -32.60 -30.73 -56.26
C MET A 1 -31.96 -29.38 -55.89
N VAL A 2 -32.21 -28.90 -54.66
CA VAL A 2 -31.64 -27.63 -54.15
C VAL A 2 -30.55 -27.99 -53.14
N SER A 3 -29.39 -27.38 -53.37
CA SER A 3 -28.07 -27.63 -52.84
C SER A 3 -27.95 -27.82 -51.32
N ARG A 4 -27.55 -29.04 -50.89
CA ARG A 4 -27.04 -29.35 -49.53
C ARG A 4 -25.71 -28.66 -49.20
N HIS A 5 -25.08 -27.99 -50.17
CA HIS A 5 -23.79 -27.31 -49.99
C HIS A 5 -23.88 -25.93 -49.31
N LYS A 6 -25.06 -25.28 -49.27
CA LYS A 6 -25.21 -23.97 -48.59
C LYS A 6 -25.32 -24.07 -47.06
N LEU A 7 -25.67 -25.23 -46.51
CA LEU A 7 -25.91 -25.42 -45.07
C LEU A 7 -24.64 -25.69 -44.25
N SER A 8 -23.58 -26.29 -44.85
CA SER A 8 -22.33 -26.57 -44.13
C SER A 8 -21.48 -25.32 -43.90
N GLY A 9 -21.49 -24.38 -44.85
CA GLY A 9 -20.72 -23.13 -44.77
C GLY A 9 -21.24 -22.15 -43.70
N VAL A 10 -22.52 -22.22 -43.34
CA VAL A 10 -23.13 -21.39 -42.29
C VAL A 10 -22.84 -21.98 -40.91
N ALA A 11 -22.92 -23.31 -40.75
CA ALA A 11 -22.62 -24.00 -39.50
C ALA A 11 -21.15 -23.82 -39.05
N GLY A 12 -20.20 -23.89 -39.98
CA GLY A 12 -18.78 -23.68 -39.69
C GLY A 12 -18.44 -22.24 -39.29
N LYS A 13 -19.10 -21.23 -39.89
CA LYS A 13 -18.92 -19.82 -39.55
C LYS A 13 -19.54 -19.46 -38.19
N VAL A 14 -20.66 -20.09 -37.83
CA VAL A 14 -21.31 -19.91 -36.52
C VAL A 14 -20.48 -20.55 -35.39
N ALA A 15 -19.83 -21.69 -35.63
CA ALA A 15 -18.93 -22.32 -34.67
C ALA A 15 -17.69 -21.45 -34.36
N ILE A 16 -17.13 -20.78 -35.37
CA ILE A 16 -15.95 -19.90 -35.20
C ILE A 16 -16.31 -18.63 -34.41
N ILE A 17 -17.52 -18.08 -34.59
CA ILE A 17 -18.00 -16.93 -33.82
C ILE A 17 -18.28 -17.32 -32.36
N ALA A 18 -18.80 -18.52 -32.11
CA ALA A 18 -19.01 -19.02 -30.75
C ALA A 18 -17.69 -19.21 -29.98
N SER A 19 -16.64 -19.73 -30.63
CA SER A 19 -15.32 -19.89 -30.01
C SER A 19 -14.60 -18.57 -29.75
N LEU A 20 -14.83 -17.54 -30.58
CA LEU A 20 -14.26 -16.21 -30.37
C LEU A 20 -14.94 -15.47 -29.20
N VAL A 21 -16.25 -15.71 -28.98
CA VAL A 21 -16.99 -15.12 -27.84
C VAL A 21 -16.65 -15.81 -26.52
N LEU A 22 -16.31 -17.11 -26.53
CA LEU A 22 -15.79 -17.82 -25.35
C LEU A 22 -14.34 -17.42 -24.98
N GLY A 23 -13.55 -16.92 -25.94
CA GLY A 23 -12.16 -16.50 -25.71
C GLY A 23 -12.00 -15.07 -25.19
N VAL A 24 -13.04 -14.22 -25.26
CA VAL A 24 -13.01 -12.81 -24.80
C VAL A 24 -13.58 -12.66 -23.38
N GLY A 25 -14.11 -13.73 -22.79
CA GLY A 25 -14.84 -13.72 -21.51
C GLY A 25 -14.00 -13.88 -20.22
N LEU A 26 -12.67 -13.84 -20.26
CA LEU A 26 -11.81 -13.99 -19.07
C LEU A 26 -10.69 -12.94 -19.03
N LEU A 27 -11.05 -11.67 -19.23
CA LEU A 27 -10.28 -10.58 -18.63
C LEU A 27 -11.08 -10.07 -17.44
N GLU A 28 -10.85 -10.68 -16.28
CA GLU A 28 -11.30 -10.08 -15.02
C GLU A 28 -10.62 -8.71 -14.90
N SER A 29 -11.42 -7.64 -14.90
CA SER A 29 -10.92 -6.31 -14.57
C SER A 29 -10.43 -6.34 -13.12
N ARG A 30 -9.11 -6.37 -12.92
CA ARG A 30 -8.51 -6.31 -11.58
C ARG A 30 -8.76 -4.93 -10.99
N ASN A 31 -9.78 -4.78 -10.18
CA ASN A 31 -10.01 -3.55 -9.42
C ASN A 31 -9.00 -3.49 -8.26
N ILE A 32 -8.11 -2.51 -8.28
CA ILE A 32 -7.20 -2.21 -7.17
C ILE A 32 -7.89 -1.17 -6.29
N ALA A 33 -8.16 -1.49 -5.02
CA ALA A 33 -8.51 -0.47 -4.02
C ALA A 33 -7.24 0.13 -3.45
N LYS A 34 -7.34 1.38 -3.01
CA LYS A 34 -6.38 2.00 -2.10
C LYS A 34 -7.04 2.11 -0.74
N ALA A 35 -6.47 1.46 0.27
CA ALA A 35 -6.83 1.62 1.66
C ALA A 35 -5.80 2.53 2.35
N THR A 36 -6.24 3.22 3.41
CA THR A 36 -5.37 4.06 4.24
C THR A 36 -5.35 3.48 5.64
N ILE A 37 -4.15 3.21 6.15
CA ILE A 37 -3.90 2.78 7.53
C ILE A 37 -3.13 3.86 8.26
N PHE A 38 -3.43 4.03 9.54
CA PHE A 38 -2.69 4.89 10.45
C PHE A 38 -2.03 3.99 11.49
N SER A 39 -0.81 4.32 11.88
CA SER A 39 -0.14 3.69 13.01
C SER A 39 0.47 4.78 13.89
N PRO A 40 0.03 4.90 15.15
CA PRO A 40 -1.01 4.10 15.81
C PRO A 40 -2.42 4.21 15.17
N ILE A 41 -3.26 3.17 15.28
CA ILE A 41 -4.55 3.07 14.55
C ILE A 41 -5.53 4.23 14.80
N ARG A 42 -5.38 4.96 15.91
CA ARG A 42 -6.28 6.06 16.29
C ARG A 42 -5.75 7.45 15.93
N SER A 43 -4.62 7.53 15.25
CA SER A 43 -3.91 8.79 15.05
C SER A 43 -4.44 9.67 13.93
N THR A 44 -5.48 9.25 13.19
CA THR A 44 -6.10 10.08 12.13
C THR A 44 -6.48 11.47 12.63
N ASN A 45 -7.08 11.56 13.81
CA ASN A 45 -7.61 12.81 14.40
C ASN A 45 -7.13 13.05 15.84
N ILE A 46 -6.07 12.37 16.26
CA ILE A 46 -5.50 12.48 17.61
C ILE A 46 -4.03 12.82 17.46
N GLU A 47 -3.58 13.88 18.11
CA GLU A 47 -2.17 14.30 18.13
C GLU A 47 -1.36 13.34 19.00
N GLY A 48 -0.15 13.03 18.57
CA GLY A 48 0.79 12.29 19.39
C GLY A 48 1.18 13.07 20.65
N ASN A 49 1.68 12.34 21.65
CA ASN A 49 2.09 12.95 22.91
C ASN A 49 3.50 13.58 22.89
N GLY A 50 4.18 13.58 21.73
CA GLY A 50 5.53 14.12 21.57
C GLY A 50 5.84 14.51 20.13
N ASN A 51 7.07 14.98 19.91
CA ASN A 51 7.59 15.26 18.58
C ASN A 51 8.93 14.60 18.34
N ASN A 52 9.23 14.37 17.07
CA ASN A 52 10.48 13.75 16.67
C ASN A 52 11.11 14.46 15.47
N ASN A 53 12.39 14.78 15.61
CA ASN A 53 13.17 15.43 14.56
C ASN A 53 13.85 14.43 13.63
N ILE A 54 14.14 13.21 14.07
CA ILE A 54 14.93 12.26 13.29
C ILE A 54 14.00 11.23 12.60
N PRO A 55 14.31 10.75 11.39
CA PRO A 55 15.53 11.00 10.62
C PRO A 55 15.46 12.24 9.70
N PHE A 56 14.29 12.87 9.53
CA PHE A 56 14.03 13.84 8.45
C PHE A 56 14.35 15.31 8.77
N ASN A 57 14.74 15.64 10.01
CA ASN A 57 15.13 16.96 10.48
C ASN A 57 16.40 16.88 11.35
N ASN A 58 17.52 16.50 10.75
CA ASN A 58 18.78 16.21 11.45
C ASN A 58 19.77 17.39 11.49
N PHE A 59 19.35 18.62 11.18
CA PHE A 59 20.25 19.78 11.08
C PHE A 59 20.95 20.16 12.40
N LEU A 60 20.45 19.69 13.55
CA LEU A 60 20.99 19.96 14.88
C LEU A 60 21.94 18.87 15.39
N VAL A 61 22.17 17.79 14.62
CA VAL A 61 22.98 16.65 15.06
C VAL A 61 24.17 16.42 14.14
N SER A 62 25.31 16.06 14.73
CA SER A 62 26.56 15.72 14.04
C SER A 62 27.05 14.38 14.61
N PRO A 63 27.45 13.38 13.79
CA PRO A 63 27.65 13.46 12.35
C PRO A 63 26.36 13.45 11.50
N VAL A 64 26.55 13.64 10.20
CA VAL A 64 25.58 14.15 9.21
C VAL A 64 24.49 13.16 8.80
N GLY A 65 24.55 11.92 9.29
CA GLY A 65 23.66 10.85 8.87
C GLY A 65 22.99 10.17 10.03
N ILE A 66 21.89 9.50 9.75
CA ILE A 66 21.08 8.81 10.75
C ILE A 66 20.76 7.44 10.20
N ARG A 67 20.82 6.43 11.07
CA ARG A 67 20.12 5.15 10.89
C ARG A 67 18.94 5.14 11.84
N TYR A 68 17.75 4.88 11.34
CA TYR A 68 16.51 4.92 12.11
C TYR A 68 15.65 3.73 11.71
N GLN A 69 15.44 2.80 12.64
CA GLN A 69 14.47 1.73 12.50
C GLN A 69 13.25 2.04 13.34
N GLN A 70 12.06 1.86 12.79
CA GLN A 70 10.80 1.93 13.53
C GLN A 70 9.94 0.74 13.18
N VAL A 71 9.37 0.12 14.21
CA VAL A 71 8.41 -0.97 14.07
C VAL A 71 7.00 -0.43 14.21
N PHE A 72 6.07 -1.05 13.47
CA PHE A 72 4.63 -0.81 13.55
C PHE A 72 3.93 -2.14 13.81
N ALA A 73 3.10 -2.21 14.85
CA ALA A 73 2.44 -3.44 15.24
C ALA A 73 1.43 -3.89 14.18
N ALA A 74 1.47 -5.17 13.83
CA ALA A 74 0.53 -5.80 12.90
C ALA A 74 -0.96 -5.53 13.20
N PRO A 75 -1.42 -5.46 14.47
CA PRO A 75 -2.81 -5.14 14.80
C PRO A 75 -3.35 -3.84 14.17
N ASP A 76 -2.51 -2.83 13.91
CA ASP A 76 -2.97 -1.59 13.27
C ASP A 76 -3.43 -1.81 11.81
N PHE A 77 -2.99 -2.90 11.18
CA PHE A 77 -3.21 -3.22 9.77
C PHE A 77 -4.25 -4.32 9.56
N LEU A 78 -4.77 -4.96 10.62
CA LEU A 78 -5.72 -6.07 10.51
C LEU A 78 -7.10 -5.70 9.93
N SER A 79 -7.37 -4.40 9.74
CA SER A 79 -8.61 -3.92 9.12
C SER A 79 -8.62 -4.01 7.59
N ILE A 80 -7.50 -4.38 6.97
CA ILE A 80 -7.35 -4.50 5.53
C ILE A 80 -6.78 -5.86 5.13
N GLU A 81 -7.06 -6.27 3.90
CA GLU A 81 -6.41 -7.43 3.28
C GLU A 81 -4.92 -7.13 3.01
N PRO A 82 -4.06 -8.17 2.96
CA PRO A 82 -2.68 -8.04 2.51
C PRO A 82 -2.58 -7.31 1.16
N GLY A 83 -1.58 -6.45 1.03
CA GLY A 83 -1.48 -5.55 -0.12
C GLY A 83 -0.13 -4.89 -0.29
N LEU A 84 0.01 -4.12 -1.35
CA LEU A 84 1.22 -3.37 -1.64
C LEU A 84 1.16 -2.01 -0.95
N ILE A 85 2.04 -1.75 0.00
CA ILE A 85 2.29 -0.40 0.50
C ILE A 85 2.89 0.39 -0.67
N THR A 86 2.25 1.50 -1.03
CA THR A 86 2.68 2.37 -2.14
C THR A 86 3.10 3.76 -1.69
N GLU A 87 2.67 4.19 -0.51
CA GLU A 87 2.93 5.51 0.04
C GLU A 87 3.14 5.40 1.55
N ILE A 88 4.11 6.15 2.05
CA ILE A 88 4.27 6.43 3.48
C ILE A 88 4.12 7.94 3.64
N ALA A 89 3.37 8.38 4.64
CA ALA A 89 3.18 9.79 4.88
C ALA A 89 3.19 10.11 6.37
N PHE A 90 3.73 11.27 6.68
CA PHE A 90 3.81 11.84 8.02
C PHE A 90 3.07 13.18 8.06
N ARG A 91 3.00 13.76 9.25
CA ARG A 91 2.50 15.12 9.46
C ARG A 91 3.46 15.90 10.36
N PRO A 92 3.50 17.24 10.27
CA PRO A 92 4.17 18.05 11.28
C PRO A 92 3.55 17.88 12.66
N ASP A 93 4.35 18.05 13.70
CA ASP A 93 3.88 18.18 15.09
C ASP A 93 3.01 19.44 15.26
N ALA A 94 1.94 19.33 16.03
CA ALA A 94 1.05 20.45 16.27
C ALA A 94 1.67 21.52 17.20
N GLY A 95 1.12 22.72 17.13
CA GLY A 95 1.51 23.80 18.03
C GLY A 95 2.75 24.56 17.55
N ARG A 96 3.88 24.43 18.25
CA ARG A 96 5.09 25.26 17.98
C ARG A 96 6.30 24.49 17.46
N ALA A 97 6.30 23.16 17.48
CA ALA A 97 7.46 22.39 17.01
C ALA A 97 7.40 22.11 15.50
N GLY A 98 6.22 21.71 15.00
CA GLY A 98 5.95 21.61 13.56
C GLY A 98 5.70 22.97 12.90
N ASN A 99 6.05 23.08 11.62
CA ASN A 99 5.94 24.27 10.79
C ASN A 99 5.90 23.86 9.31
N ALA A 100 5.32 24.70 8.44
CA ALA A 100 5.41 24.51 6.99
C ALA A 100 6.87 24.54 6.50
N PHE A 101 7.20 23.70 5.53
CA PHE A 101 8.54 23.61 4.96
C PHE A 101 8.53 23.06 3.53
N SER A 102 9.66 23.22 2.83
CA SER A 102 9.96 22.56 1.57
C SER A 102 11.47 22.35 1.49
N SER A 103 11.90 21.09 1.47
CA SER A 103 13.32 20.73 1.56
C SER A 103 13.65 19.49 0.74
N ILE A 104 14.88 19.43 0.26
CA ILE A 104 15.42 18.27 -0.44
C ILE A 104 16.35 17.53 0.52
N ILE A 105 16.21 16.20 0.56
CA ILE A 105 17.17 15.26 1.15
C ILE A 105 18.00 14.70 0.00
N PRO A 106 19.27 15.13 -0.18
CA PRO A 106 20.07 14.74 -1.34
C PRO A 106 20.29 13.24 -1.49
N ASN A 107 20.36 12.51 -0.38
CA ASN A 107 20.59 11.08 -0.39
C ASN A 107 19.95 10.42 0.84
N ILE A 108 18.95 9.58 0.58
CA ILE A 108 18.27 8.73 1.53
C ILE A 108 18.08 7.33 0.97
N GLN A 109 18.11 6.33 1.84
CA GLN A 109 17.67 4.98 1.54
C GLN A 109 16.58 4.59 2.55
N ILE A 110 15.48 4.05 2.05
CA ILE A 110 14.36 3.56 2.86
C ILE A 110 14.11 2.11 2.50
N ASN A 111 14.10 1.26 3.52
CA ASN A 111 13.77 -0.15 3.41
C ASN A 111 12.50 -0.46 4.21
N LEU A 112 11.73 -1.43 3.71
CA LEU A 112 10.68 -2.09 4.47
C LEU A 112 10.99 -3.59 4.59
N SER A 113 10.60 -4.19 5.71
CA SER A 113 10.62 -5.65 5.92
C SER A 113 9.53 -6.04 6.93
N THR A 114 9.26 -7.34 7.03
CA THR A 114 8.40 -7.92 8.06
C THR A 114 9.26 -8.46 9.20
N THR A 115 8.94 -8.10 10.45
CA THR A 115 9.69 -8.53 11.63
C THR A 115 8.80 -9.25 12.64
N SER A 116 9.37 -10.22 13.36
CA SER A 116 8.72 -10.86 14.50
C SER A 116 8.87 -10.08 15.80
N LEU A 117 9.71 -9.05 15.83
CA LEU A 117 9.94 -8.23 17.03
C LEU A 117 8.79 -7.26 17.24
N PHE A 118 8.43 -7.03 18.49
CA PHE A 118 7.33 -6.15 18.89
C PHE A 118 7.83 -4.71 19.12
N PRO A 119 6.93 -3.72 19.07
CA PRO A 119 7.18 -2.43 19.70
C PRO A 119 7.70 -2.59 21.13
N ASP A 120 8.61 -1.69 21.52
CA ASP A 120 9.38 -1.70 22.77
C ASP A 120 10.25 -2.96 23.00
N ALA A 121 10.46 -3.77 21.96
CA ALA A 121 11.25 -5.00 22.02
C ALA A 121 12.17 -5.19 20.80
N LEU A 122 12.48 -4.10 20.08
CA LEU A 122 13.50 -4.11 19.03
C LEU A 122 14.89 -4.36 19.65
N SER A 123 15.75 -5.06 18.92
CA SER A 123 17.17 -5.18 19.26
C SER A 123 17.89 -3.87 18.97
N THR A 124 18.81 -3.49 19.84
CA THR A 124 19.75 -2.39 19.55
C THR A 124 20.71 -2.73 18.41
N THR A 125 20.85 -4.02 18.04
CA THR A 125 21.54 -4.45 16.82
C THR A 125 20.59 -4.40 15.64
N PHE A 126 20.74 -3.40 14.75
CA PHE A 126 19.78 -3.15 13.68
C PHE A 126 19.56 -4.34 12.72
N ALA A 127 20.57 -5.17 12.50
CA ALA A 127 20.47 -6.34 11.62
C ALA A 127 19.59 -7.45 12.20
N GLU A 128 19.37 -7.49 13.51
CA GLU A 128 18.53 -8.49 14.17
C GLU A 128 17.04 -8.15 14.09
N ASN A 129 16.71 -6.92 13.67
CA ASN A 129 15.32 -6.46 13.55
C ASN A 129 14.73 -6.75 12.16
N VAL A 130 15.57 -6.87 11.14
CA VAL A 130 15.18 -6.94 9.72
C VAL A 130 14.74 -8.34 9.34
N GLY A 131 13.65 -8.43 8.57
CA GLY A 131 13.16 -9.69 8.00
C GLY A 131 13.83 -10.09 6.69
N ASP A 132 13.65 -11.37 6.31
CA ASP A 132 14.19 -11.93 5.06
C ASP A 132 13.60 -11.30 3.78
N ASP A 133 12.46 -10.61 3.90
CA ASP A 133 11.75 -9.92 2.80
C ASP A 133 12.20 -8.46 2.62
N GLU A 134 13.32 -8.05 3.23
CA GLU A 134 13.85 -6.69 3.15
C GLU A 134 13.90 -6.17 1.70
N THR A 135 13.24 -5.05 1.48
CA THR A 135 13.12 -4.41 0.17
C THR A 135 13.51 -2.93 0.29
N ILE A 136 14.39 -2.46 -0.60
CA ILE A 136 14.64 -1.03 -0.78
C ILE A 136 13.44 -0.42 -1.51
N VAL A 137 12.61 0.31 -0.78
CA VAL A 137 11.38 0.91 -1.30
C VAL A 137 11.59 2.32 -1.85
N TYR A 138 12.66 2.99 -1.42
CA TYR A 138 13.07 4.30 -1.93
C TYR A 138 14.59 4.45 -1.83
N ASN A 139 15.23 4.99 -2.86
CA ASN A 139 16.65 5.34 -2.84
C ASN A 139 16.93 6.59 -3.69
N GLY A 140 17.80 7.47 -3.19
CA GLY A 140 18.26 8.67 -3.90
C GLY A 140 17.77 9.98 -3.28
N GLU A 141 17.57 10.99 -4.12
CA GLU A 141 17.07 12.29 -3.69
C GLU A 141 15.59 12.22 -3.32
N LEU A 142 15.19 12.83 -2.21
CA LEU A 142 13.80 12.88 -1.73
C LEU A 142 13.39 14.33 -1.45
N LEU A 143 12.37 14.80 -2.16
CA LEU A 143 11.71 16.08 -1.88
C LEU A 143 10.63 15.86 -0.83
N LEU A 144 10.69 16.61 0.27
CA LEU A 144 9.64 16.65 1.28
C LEU A 144 9.11 18.07 1.43
N SER A 145 7.82 18.19 1.68
CA SER A 145 7.17 19.45 2.00
C SER A 145 5.99 19.22 2.93
N SER A 146 5.61 20.26 3.65
CA SER A 146 4.32 20.33 4.33
C SER A 146 3.80 21.76 4.27
N ALA A 147 2.49 21.90 4.09
CA ALA A 147 1.78 23.16 4.23
C ALA A 147 1.39 23.45 5.69
N ASP A 148 1.56 22.49 6.61
CA ASP A 148 1.20 22.59 8.04
C ASP A 148 -0.27 23.01 8.25
N ILE A 149 -1.15 22.43 7.42
CA ILE A 149 -2.59 22.71 7.44
C ILE A 149 -3.24 21.93 8.59
N GLY A 150 -4.03 22.63 9.39
CA GLY A 150 -4.77 22.10 10.52
C GLY A 150 -5.06 23.19 11.54
N ALA A 151 -6.03 22.98 12.42
CA ALA A 151 -6.33 23.94 13.48
C ALA A 151 -5.12 24.12 14.43
N PRO A 152 -4.98 25.27 15.11
CA PRO A 152 -3.91 25.48 16.09
C PRO A 152 -3.96 24.42 17.20
N ASN A 153 -2.81 23.83 17.54
CA ASN A 153 -2.67 22.77 18.54
C ASN A 153 -3.59 21.55 18.29
N GLN A 154 -3.95 21.29 17.04
CA GLN A 154 -4.68 20.11 16.60
C GLN A 154 -3.86 19.39 15.53
N PRO A 155 -4.15 18.11 15.27
CA PRO A 155 -3.44 17.35 14.27
C PRO A 155 -3.43 18.00 12.91
N LYS A 156 -2.25 17.94 12.29
CA LYS A 156 -2.01 18.41 10.93
C LYS A 156 -2.37 17.35 9.91
N ASP A 157 -2.56 17.80 8.68
CA ASP A 157 -2.76 16.91 7.55
C ASP A 157 -1.50 16.03 7.33
N PHE A 158 -1.71 14.77 6.93
CA PHE A 158 -0.62 13.89 6.52
C PHE A 158 -0.17 14.23 5.09
N ASP A 159 0.56 15.35 4.97
CA ASP A 159 1.01 15.95 3.71
C ASP A 159 2.53 15.86 3.48
N ILE A 160 3.28 15.26 4.40
CA ILE A 160 4.69 14.91 4.21
C ILE A 160 4.73 13.52 3.57
N VAL A 161 4.66 13.49 2.24
CA VAL A 161 4.42 12.26 1.47
C VAL A 161 5.71 11.70 0.88
N ILE A 162 5.88 10.38 0.97
CA ILE A 162 6.91 9.59 0.29
C ILE A 162 6.20 8.55 -0.58
N ASP A 163 6.17 8.79 -1.89
CA ASP A 163 5.76 7.79 -2.87
C ASP A 163 6.86 6.74 -3.04
N LEU A 164 6.53 5.47 -2.82
CA LEU A 164 7.51 4.38 -2.89
C LEU A 164 7.87 4.09 -4.35
N GLN A 165 9.16 4.06 -4.65
CA GLN A 165 9.69 3.68 -5.96
C GLN A 165 9.43 2.19 -6.23
N ASN A 166 9.59 1.36 -5.20
CA ASN A 166 9.26 -0.06 -5.21
C ASN A 166 8.22 -0.34 -4.12
N PRO A 167 6.94 -0.57 -4.46
CA PRO A 167 5.94 -0.96 -3.49
C PRO A 167 6.30 -2.25 -2.75
N PHE A 168 5.96 -2.33 -1.46
CA PHE A 168 6.28 -3.48 -0.60
C PHE A 168 5.01 -4.26 -0.29
N PHE A 169 5.01 -5.57 -0.53
CA PHE A 169 3.87 -6.42 -0.17
C PHE A 169 3.91 -6.70 1.34
N TYR A 170 2.86 -6.28 2.05
CA TYR A 170 2.73 -6.50 3.48
C TYR A 170 1.49 -7.33 3.79
N ASP A 171 1.70 -8.39 4.58
CA ASP A 171 0.66 -9.24 5.17
C ASP A 171 0.80 -9.17 6.70
N PRO A 172 -0.12 -8.50 7.41
CA PRO A 172 -0.02 -8.37 8.86
C PRO A 172 -0.11 -9.70 9.61
N ASN A 173 -0.53 -10.79 8.97
CA ASN A 173 -0.50 -12.12 9.58
C ASN A 173 0.91 -12.73 9.62
N GLN A 174 1.90 -12.16 8.91
CA GLN A 174 3.27 -12.66 8.87
C GLN A 174 4.22 -11.94 9.83
N GLY A 175 3.78 -10.84 10.45
CA GLY A 175 4.56 -10.11 11.45
C GLY A 175 4.31 -8.61 11.43
N ASN A 176 5.04 -7.90 12.27
CA ASN A 176 5.02 -6.44 12.37
C ASN A 176 5.77 -5.83 11.18
N LEU A 177 5.41 -4.61 10.80
CA LEU A 177 6.10 -3.88 9.73
C LEU A 177 7.32 -3.17 10.31
N LEU A 178 8.48 -3.29 9.67
CA LEU A 178 9.68 -2.53 10.03
C LEU A 178 10.03 -1.54 8.92
N LEU A 179 10.20 -0.28 9.29
CA LEU A 179 10.77 0.79 8.48
C LEU A 179 12.22 1.01 8.89
N ASP A 180 13.17 0.95 7.95
CA ASP A 180 14.59 1.32 8.16
C ASP A 180 14.95 2.48 7.23
N VAL A 181 15.30 3.63 7.81
CA VAL A 181 15.66 4.85 7.10
C VAL A 181 17.13 5.17 7.37
N ARG A 182 17.88 5.41 6.29
CA ARG A 182 19.26 5.88 6.33
C ARG A 182 19.38 7.20 5.59
N THR A 183 19.77 8.26 6.30
CA THR A 183 20.09 9.55 5.68
C THR A 183 21.59 9.76 5.67
N PHE A 184 22.13 10.32 4.59
CA PHE A 184 23.57 10.53 4.42
C PHE A 184 23.97 12.01 4.37
N SER A 185 23.02 12.91 4.65
CA SER A 185 23.18 14.35 4.48
C SER A 185 22.35 15.15 5.49
N PHE A 186 22.77 16.39 5.73
CA PHE A 186 22.00 17.33 6.54
C PHE A 186 20.69 17.64 5.84
N THR A 187 19.61 17.56 6.61
CA THR A 187 18.28 17.96 6.21
C THR A 187 17.68 18.83 7.30
N ARG A 188 17.16 19.99 6.89
CA ARG A 188 16.35 20.86 7.74
C ARG A 188 14.92 20.86 7.22
N THR A 189 14.01 20.28 7.98
CA THR A 189 12.56 20.31 7.74
C THR A 189 11.87 20.93 8.95
N THR A 190 11.14 20.14 9.71
CA THR A 190 10.40 20.49 10.91
C THR A 190 10.29 19.28 11.83
N ALA A 191 9.81 19.46 13.06
CA ALA A 191 9.53 18.33 13.94
C ALA A 191 8.25 17.62 13.46
N PHE A 192 8.30 16.31 13.33
CA PHE A 192 7.15 15.50 12.93
C PHE A 192 6.43 15.01 14.18
N ASP A 193 5.13 14.79 14.06
CA ASP A 193 4.32 14.23 15.15
C ASP A 193 4.77 12.81 15.50
N SER A 194 4.80 12.51 16.80
CA SER A 194 5.23 11.23 17.34
C SER A 194 4.46 10.83 18.59
N GLU A 195 4.36 9.53 18.81
CA GLU A 195 3.89 8.98 20.08
C GLU A 195 5.09 8.43 20.86
N ASN A 196 5.08 8.64 22.18
CA ASN A 196 6.03 8.10 23.13
C ASN A 196 5.25 7.52 24.32
N THR A 197 4.58 6.41 24.08
CA THR A 197 3.80 5.69 25.10
C THR A 197 4.21 4.22 25.15
N PHE A 198 4.75 3.77 26.28
CA PHE A 198 5.21 2.38 26.40
C PHE A 198 4.03 1.42 26.26
N GLY A 199 4.19 0.40 25.41
CA GLY A 199 3.16 -0.57 25.06
C GLY A 199 2.15 -0.07 24.02
N ASP A 200 2.42 1.04 23.34
CA ASP A 200 1.68 1.41 22.13
C ASP A 200 2.10 0.52 20.93
N SER A 201 1.66 0.88 19.72
CA SER A 201 1.91 0.08 18.52
C SER A 201 3.17 0.45 17.75
N ILE A 202 4.02 1.34 18.26
CA ILE A 202 5.23 1.82 17.59
C ILE A 202 6.40 1.93 18.56
N SER A 203 7.61 1.74 18.07
CA SER A 203 8.84 2.11 18.80
C SER A 203 9.99 2.18 17.83
N ARG A 204 11.16 2.62 18.27
CA ARG A 204 12.31 2.78 17.37
C ARG A 204 13.63 2.34 17.97
N VAL A 205 14.60 2.21 17.07
CA VAL A 205 16.03 2.15 17.34
C VAL A 205 16.71 3.14 16.42
N PHE A 206 17.64 3.94 16.91
CA PHE A 206 18.33 4.93 16.09
C PHE A 206 19.81 5.08 16.43
N SER A 207 20.56 5.64 15.48
CA SER A 207 21.95 6.03 15.63
C SER A 207 22.23 7.27 14.77
N PHE A 208 23.16 8.12 15.22
CA PHE A 208 23.65 9.28 14.46
C PHE A 208 24.78 8.92 13.49
N ASP A 209 24.82 7.66 13.05
CA ASP A 209 25.68 7.16 11.99
C ASP A 209 24.86 6.20 11.10
N PRO A 210 24.69 6.49 9.80
CA PRO A 210 23.89 5.67 8.90
C PRO A 210 24.47 4.26 8.68
N SER A 211 25.76 4.07 9.00
CA SER A 211 26.49 2.80 8.88
C SER A 211 26.61 2.03 10.19
N ALA A 212 26.06 2.56 11.30
CA ALA A 212 26.17 1.93 12.60
C ALA A 212 25.53 0.53 12.61
N SER A 213 26.22 -0.43 13.23
CA SER A 213 25.69 -1.78 13.47
C SER A 213 24.74 -1.84 14.66
N THR A 214 24.90 -0.93 15.63
CA THR A 214 24.07 -0.82 16.82
C THR A 214 23.57 0.61 17.04
N GLY A 215 22.50 0.76 17.82
CA GLY A 215 21.88 2.03 18.14
C GLY A 215 21.35 2.09 19.58
N THR A 216 20.49 3.07 19.81
CA THR A 216 19.73 3.25 21.05
C THR A 216 18.26 3.02 20.73
N ASP A 217 17.60 2.18 21.52
CA ASP A 217 16.16 1.97 21.48
C ASP A 217 15.44 2.93 22.43
N ASP A 218 14.25 3.35 22.03
CA ASP A 218 13.29 4.01 22.90
C ASP A 218 11.86 3.75 22.39
N THR A 219 10.90 4.16 23.20
CA THR A 219 9.46 4.02 22.95
C THR A 219 8.92 5.00 21.90
N THR A 220 9.70 5.99 21.47
CA THR A 220 9.19 7.00 20.54
C THR A 220 8.99 6.40 19.13
N GLY A 221 7.91 6.76 18.45
CA GLY A 221 7.73 6.47 17.04
C GLY A 221 7.01 7.60 16.30
N LEU A 222 7.33 7.79 15.02
CA LEU A 222 6.62 8.72 14.15
C LEU A 222 5.20 8.23 13.90
N VAL A 223 4.23 9.12 14.10
CA VAL A 223 2.85 8.86 13.69
C VAL A 223 2.81 8.79 12.17
N THR A 224 2.36 7.65 11.63
CA THR A 224 2.52 7.33 10.20
C THR A 224 1.20 6.94 9.55
N LYS A 225 0.99 7.42 8.33
CA LYS A 225 -0.08 7.00 7.42
C LYS A 225 0.52 6.15 6.31
N PHE A 226 -0.09 5.01 6.01
CA PHE A 226 0.26 4.13 4.90
C PHE A 226 -0.88 4.11 3.89
N THR A 227 -0.55 4.22 2.59
CA THR A 227 -1.50 3.90 1.52
C THR A 227 -1.17 2.52 0.95
N ILE A 228 -2.17 1.63 0.98
CA ILE A 228 -2.01 0.21 0.65
C ILE A 228 -2.94 -0.15 -0.51
N ALA A 229 -2.35 -0.58 -1.61
CA ALA A 229 -3.04 -1.09 -2.78
C ALA A 229 -3.42 -2.57 -2.56
N THR A 230 -4.70 -2.84 -2.35
CA THR A 230 -5.24 -4.19 -2.14
C THR A 230 -6.02 -4.65 -3.37
N ARG A 231 -6.15 -5.98 -3.52
CA ARG A 231 -7.05 -6.54 -4.53
C ARG A 231 -8.48 -6.46 -4.01
N ASN A 232 -9.34 -5.73 -4.72
CA ASN A 232 -10.77 -5.81 -4.43
C ASN A 232 -11.32 -7.15 -4.93
N ASN A 233 -11.57 -8.08 -4.02
CA ASN A 233 -12.34 -9.29 -4.33
C ASN A 233 -13.86 -9.01 -4.41
N THR A 234 -14.30 -7.76 -4.31
CA THR A 234 -15.71 -7.35 -4.45
C THR A 234 -16.19 -7.20 -5.89
N ALA A 235 -15.52 -7.81 -6.87
CA ALA A 235 -16.12 -8.06 -8.18
C ALA A 235 -17.23 -9.12 -8.01
N LEU A 236 -18.35 -8.70 -7.43
CA LEU A 236 -19.61 -9.43 -7.55
C LEU A 236 -19.84 -9.64 -9.05
N ILE A 237 -19.78 -10.90 -9.44
CA ILE A 237 -20.33 -11.54 -10.65
C ILE A 237 -20.73 -10.50 -11.72
N PRO A 238 -20.00 -10.39 -12.86
CA PRO A 238 -20.45 -9.54 -13.95
C PRO A 238 -21.87 -9.97 -14.31
N GLU A 239 -22.86 -9.10 -14.11
CA GLU A 239 -24.25 -9.40 -14.48
C GLU A 239 -24.42 -9.62 -16.00
N SER A 240 -23.37 -9.31 -16.76
CA SER A 240 -23.23 -9.64 -18.18
C SER A 240 -23.01 -11.13 -18.45
N SER A 241 -22.46 -11.93 -17.53
CA SER A 241 -22.17 -13.34 -17.78
C SER A 241 -23.43 -14.21 -17.74
N SER A 242 -24.33 -13.95 -16.78
CA SER A 242 -25.61 -14.67 -16.66
C SER A 242 -26.62 -14.21 -17.72
N THR A 243 -26.68 -12.91 -18.02
CA THR A 243 -27.63 -12.37 -19.02
C THR A 243 -27.25 -12.77 -20.45
N VAL A 244 -25.96 -12.77 -20.81
CA VAL A 244 -25.49 -13.24 -22.12
C VAL A 244 -25.64 -14.76 -22.27
N ALA A 245 -25.36 -15.53 -21.21
CA ALA A 245 -25.62 -16.97 -21.22
C ALA A 245 -27.12 -17.28 -21.38
N LEU A 246 -28.00 -16.57 -20.67
CA LEU A 246 -29.45 -16.77 -20.75
C LEU A 246 -30.01 -16.37 -22.13
N LEU A 247 -29.51 -15.29 -22.73
CA LEU A 247 -29.86 -14.88 -24.10
C LEU A 247 -29.32 -15.87 -25.15
N ALA A 248 -28.12 -16.42 -24.96
CA ALA A 248 -27.55 -17.43 -25.84
C ALA A 248 -28.34 -18.76 -25.78
N PHE A 249 -28.73 -19.21 -24.59
CA PHE A 249 -29.60 -20.38 -24.43
C PHE A 249 -31.02 -20.14 -24.96
N GLY A 250 -31.58 -18.95 -24.77
CA GLY A 250 -32.87 -18.54 -25.34
C GLY A 250 -32.86 -18.51 -26.88
N ALA A 251 -31.78 -18.02 -27.48
CA ALA A 251 -31.64 -18.01 -28.94
C ALA A 251 -31.48 -19.44 -29.53
N LEU A 252 -30.71 -20.32 -28.88
CA LEU A 252 -30.55 -21.71 -29.35
C LEU A 252 -31.86 -22.51 -29.29
N THR A 253 -32.64 -22.35 -28.22
CA THR A 253 -33.93 -23.02 -28.07
C THR A 253 -34.94 -22.53 -29.09
N ALA A 254 -35.04 -21.22 -29.33
CA ALA A 254 -35.90 -20.64 -30.37
C ALA A 254 -35.54 -21.14 -31.78
N ILE A 255 -34.25 -21.20 -32.12
CA ILE A 255 -33.78 -21.71 -33.42
C ILE A 255 -34.09 -23.21 -33.58
N SER A 256 -33.98 -24.00 -32.51
CA SER A 256 -34.33 -25.42 -32.53
C SER A 256 -35.84 -25.64 -32.78
N GLN A 257 -36.70 -24.78 -32.24
CA GLN A 257 -38.15 -24.87 -32.38
C GLN A 257 -38.61 -24.48 -33.79
N VAL A 258 -38.02 -23.43 -34.37
CA VAL A 258 -38.29 -22.99 -35.75
C VAL A 258 -37.88 -24.07 -36.77
N LYS A 259 -36.73 -24.75 -36.56
CA LYS A 259 -36.34 -25.89 -37.41
C LYS A 259 -37.30 -27.07 -37.33
N ARG A 260 -37.96 -27.28 -36.18
CA ARG A 260 -38.88 -28.39 -35.97
C ARG A 260 -40.24 -28.16 -36.63
N SER A 261 -40.77 -26.93 -36.64
CA SER A 261 -42.05 -26.62 -37.30
C SER A 261 -41.96 -26.59 -38.83
N LEU A 262 -40.78 -26.33 -39.38
CA LEU A 262 -40.51 -26.40 -40.82
C LEU A 262 -40.29 -27.83 -41.33
N ALA A 263 -40.10 -28.80 -40.43
CA ALA A 263 -39.87 -30.20 -40.76
C ALA A 263 -41.12 -31.10 -40.64
N THR A 264 -42.25 -30.57 -40.13
CA THR A 264 -43.54 -31.28 -40.12
C THR A 264 -44.25 -31.12 -41.47
N PRO A 265 -44.41 -32.19 -42.26
CA PRO A 265 -45.20 -32.13 -43.49
C PRO A 265 -46.71 -32.09 -43.13
N LYS A 266 -47.48 -31.30 -43.87
CA LYS A 266 -48.94 -31.46 -43.96
C LYS A 266 -49.27 -32.68 -44.81
#